data_AF-A0A8J7HDU7-F1
#
_entry.id   AF-A0A8J7HDU7-F1
#
_cell.length_a   1.000
_cell.length_b   1.000
_cell.length_c   1.000
_cell.angle_alpha   90.00
_cell.angle_beta   90.00
_cell.angle_gamma   90.00
#
_symmetry.space_group_name_H-M   'P 1'
#
loop_
_entity.id
_entity.type
_entity.pdbx_description
1 polymer ?
#
loop_
_entity_poly.entity_id
_entity_poly.type
_entity_poly.pdbx_seq_one_letter_code
_entity_poly.pdbx_strand_id
1 'polypeptide(L)'
;AQDIHIIQLDNGAFHFSQHLQIPENIILLFQPPHTPQVNPIERLWEEIKRHLAWESFGTLDELRQFIWRRLEKLNTSIVASITGWDFILDALFESNFS
;
A
#
# COMPACT_ATOMS: atom_id res chain seq x y z
N ALA A 1 -10.91 -21.91 12.47
CA ALA A 1 -10.05 -21.95 11.27
C ALA A 1 -9.13 -20.73 11.33
N GLN A 2 -7.93 -20.81 10.76
CA GLN A 2 -7.01 -19.67 10.67
C GLN A 2 -7.48 -18.73 9.56
N ASP A 3 -7.38 -17.41 9.79
CA ASP A 3 -7.75 -16.40 8.78
C ASP A 3 -6.76 -16.45 7.60
N ILE A 4 -7.29 -16.23 6.39
CA ILE A 4 -6.49 -16.03 5.18
C ILE A 4 -6.19 -14.54 5.03
N HIS A 5 -4.93 -14.20 4.80
CA HIS A 5 -4.48 -12.83 4.54
C HIS A 5 -4.07 -12.67 3.08
N ILE A 6 -4.57 -11.63 2.43
CA ILE A 6 -4.18 -11.26 1.07
C ILE A 6 -3.29 -10.01 1.18
N ILE A 7 -2.09 -10.08 0.60
CA ILE A 7 -1.14 -8.96 0.58
C ILE A 7 -0.92 -8.56 -0.87
N GLN A 8 -1.36 -7.35 -1.23
CA GLN A 8 -1.08 -6.76 -2.52
C GLN A 8 0.35 -6.20 -2.55
N LEU A 9 1.06 -6.44 -3.66
CA LEU A 9 2.46 -6.06 -3.85
C LEU A 9 2.70 -5.48 -5.25
N ASP A 10 3.73 -4.65 -5.36
CA ASP A 10 4.32 -4.29 -6.64
C ASP A 10 5.30 -5.38 -7.14
N ASN A 11 5.88 -5.17 -8.33
CA ASN A 11 6.83 -6.11 -8.93
C ASN A 11 8.29 -5.80 -8.54
N GLY A 12 8.54 -5.18 -7.39
CA GLY A 12 9.89 -4.95 -6.89
C GLY A 12 10.66 -6.26 -6.70
N ALA A 13 11.92 -6.30 -7.13
CA ALA A 13 12.74 -7.52 -7.13
C ALA A 13 12.84 -8.20 -5.75
N PHE A 14 12.76 -7.42 -4.67
CA PHE A 14 12.81 -7.93 -3.30
C PHE A 14 11.60 -8.81 -2.93
N HIS A 15 10.45 -8.63 -3.58
CA HIS A 15 9.25 -9.43 -3.35
C HIS A 15 9.33 -10.85 -3.96
N PHE A 16 10.31 -11.10 -4.83
CA PHE A 16 10.55 -12.41 -5.47
C PHE A 16 11.78 -13.13 -4.91
N SER A 17 12.31 -12.68 -3.77
CA SER A 17 13.48 -13.30 -3.15
C SER A 17 13.22 -14.77 -2.84
N GLN A 18 14.12 -15.66 -3.27
CA GLN A 18 14.05 -17.09 -2.96
C GLN A 18 14.21 -17.40 -1.46
N HIS A 19 14.70 -16.42 -0.69
CA HIS A 19 14.81 -16.53 0.77
C HIS A 19 13.53 -16.11 1.50
N LEU A 20 12.54 -15.55 0.80
CA LEU A 20 11.28 -15.14 1.39
C LEU A 20 10.41 -16.37 1.65
N GLN A 21 10.09 -16.62 2.92
CA GLN A 21 9.21 -17.71 3.34
C GLN A 21 7.80 -17.15 3.56
N ILE A 22 6.83 -17.60 2.77
CA ILE A 22 5.43 -17.17 2.86
C ILE A 22 4.64 -18.22 3.64
N PRO A 23 4.00 -17.87 4.77
CA PRO A 23 3.11 -18.77 5.50
C PRO A 23 1.93 -19.25 4.64
N GLU A 24 1.43 -20.45 4.92
CA GLU A 24 0.32 -21.07 4.16
C GLU A 24 -0.97 -20.24 4.17
N ASN A 25 -1.17 -19.40 5.18
CA ASN A 25 -2.35 -18.55 5.32
C ASN A 25 -2.17 -17.15 4.70
N ILE A 26 -1.12 -16.93 3.90
CA ILE A 26 -0.85 -15.67 3.21
C ILE A 26 -0.85 -15.89 1.69
N ILE A 27 -1.63 -15.10 0.97
CA ILE A 27 -1.66 -15.06 -0.49
C ILE A 27 -1.07 -13.72 -0.94
N LEU A 28 -0.06 -13.78 -1.81
CA LEU A 28 0.51 -12.59 -2.42
C LEU A 28 -0.22 -12.28 -3.74
N LEU A 29 -0.68 -11.04 -3.88
CA LEU A 29 -1.42 -10.54 -5.04
C LEU A 29 -0.56 -9.50 -5.76
N PHE A 30 0.03 -9.88 -6.88
CA PHE A 30 0.90 -8.99 -7.64
C PHE A 30 0.09 -8.15 -8.63
N GLN A 31 0.34 -6.85 -8.67
CA GLN A 31 -0.26 -5.98 -9.69
C GLN A 31 0.39 -6.21 -11.08
N PRO A 32 -0.21 -5.70 -12.18
CA PRO A 32 0.44 -5.70 -13.49
C PRO A 32 1.85 -5.03 -13.46
N PRO A 33 2.78 -5.44 -14.33
CA PRO A 33 4.08 -4.80 -14.43
C PRO A 33 3.98 -3.33 -14.83
N HIS A 34 4.83 -2.48 -14.25
CA HIS A 34 4.98 -1.06 -14.61
C HIS A 34 3.72 -0.20 -14.48
N THR A 35 2.79 -0.56 -13.59
CA THR A 35 1.54 0.18 -13.36
C THR A 35 1.44 0.78 -11.94
N PRO A 36 2.27 1.78 -11.58
CA PRO A 36 2.22 2.39 -10.25
C PRO A 36 0.84 3.00 -9.91
N GLN A 37 0.06 3.40 -10.92
CA GLN A 37 -1.28 3.96 -10.76
C GLN A 37 -2.31 2.98 -10.17
N VAL A 38 -2.05 1.67 -10.24
CA VAL A 38 -2.91 0.64 -9.63
C VAL A 38 -2.34 0.14 -8.30
N ASN A 39 -1.22 0.69 -7.84
CA ASN A 39 -0.69 0.40 -6.52
C ASN A 39 -1.44 1.25 -5.48
N PRO A 40 -2.33 0.67 -4.64
CA PRO A 40 -3.15 1.45 -3.73
C PRO A 40 -2.32 2.20 -2.68
N ILE A 41 -1.12 1.72 -2.32
CA ILE A 41 -0.25 2.42 -1.37
C ILE A 41 0.21 3.78 -1.90
N GLU A 42 0.33 3.95 -3.22
CA GLU A 42 0.72 5.24 -3.81
C GLU A 42 -0.35 6.31 -3.56
N ARG A 43 -1.63 5.92 -3.53
CA ARG A 43 -2.74 6.83 -3.18
C ARG A 43 -2.74 7.22 -1.72
N LEU A 44 -2.43 6.27 -0.83
CA LEU A 44 -2.23 6.57 0.58
C LEU A 44 -1.05 7.53 0.77
N TRP A 45 0.07 7.30 0.06
CA TRP A 45 1.22 8.19 0.12
C TRP A 45 0.92 9.57 -0.44
N GLU A 46 0.15 9.68 -1.51
CA GLU A 46 -0.29 10.96 -2.07
C GLU A 46 -1.09 11.76 -1.02
N GLU A 47 -2.03 11.11 -0.32
CA GLU A 47 -2.81 11.72 0.77
C GLU A 47 -1.93 12.21 1.93
N ILE A 48 -0.95 11.40 2.34
CA ILE A 48 -0.01 11.80 3.39
C ILE A 48 0.85 12.98 2.90
N LYS A 49 1.36 12.94 1.66
CA LYS A 49 2.22 13.98 1.07
C LYS A 49 1.50 15.30 0.87
N ARG A 50 0.19 15.30 0.62
CA ARG A 50 -0.62 16.54 0.60
C ARG A 50 -0.46 17.37 1.87
N HIS A 51 -0.28 16.71 3.01
CA HIS A 51 -0.06 17.36 4.30
C HIS A 51 1.39 17.78 4.55
N LEU A 52 2.34 17.29 3.75
CA LEU A 52 3.77 17.61 3.86
C LEU A 52 4.19 18.76 2.94
N ALA A 53 3.40 19.08 1.91
CA ALA A 53 3.80 19.98 0.81
C ALA A 53 4.25 21.40 1.25
N TRP A 54 3.89 21.83 2.46
CA TRP A 54 4.18 23.16 2.99
C TRP A 54 4.90 23.14 4.34
N GLU A 55 5.36 21.98 4.78
CA GLU A 55 6.00 21.80 6.08
C GLU A 55 7.52 21.68 5.92
N SER A 56 8.27 22.24 6.87
CA SER A 56 9.72 22.08 6.96
C SER A 56 10.09 21.63 8.36
N PHE A 57 10.84 20.54 8.45
CA PHE A 57 11.23 19.91 9.71
C PHE A 57 12.72 20.08 9.94
N GLY A 58 13.10 20.43 11.17
CA GLY A 58 14.51 20.57 11.56
C GLY A 58 15.19 19.23 11.82
N THR A 59 14.41 18.17 12.10
CA THR A 59 14.91 16.83 12.38
C THR A 59 14.05 15.73 11.75
N LEU A 60 14.64 14.54 11.60
CA LEU A 60 13.88 13.35 11.17
C LEU A 60 12.83 12.93 12.21
N ASP A 61 13.06 13.19 13.50
CA ASP A 61 12.10 12.86 14.56
C ASP A 61 10.84 13.72 14.47
N GLU A 62 11.00 15.02 14.15
CA GLU A 62 9.88 15.92 13.89
C GLU A 62 9.04 15.44 12.68
N LEU A 63 9.70 15.08 11.58
CA LEU A 63 9.02 14.50 10.40
C LEU A 63 8.26 13.22 10.77
N ARG A 64 8.90 12.30 11.51
CA ARG A 64 8.28 11.04 11.95
C ARG A 64 7.05 11.29 12.82
N GLN A 65 7.15 12.18 13.81
CA GLN A 65 6.02 12.53 14.69
C GLN A 65 4.88 13.18 13.91
N PHE A 66 5.19 14.05 12.95
CA PHE A 66 4.19 14.66 12.09
C PHE A 66 3.43 13.62 11.27
N ILE A 67 4.15 12.71 10.60
CA ILE A 67 3.54 11.61 9.82
C ILE A 67 2.72 10.71 10.75
N TRP A 68 3.24 10.34 11.91
CA TRP A 68 2.55 9.48 12.87
C TRP A 68 1.18 10.04 13.27
N ARG A 69 1.11 11.33 13.60
CA ARG A 69 -0.16 12.01 13.94
C ARG A 69 -1.18 12.03 12.80
N ARG A 70 -0.73 11.87 11.54
CA ARG A 70 -1.62 11.73 10.39
C ARG A 70 -2.09 10.29 10.24
N LEU A 71 -1.20 9.32 10.42
CA LEU A 71 -1.54 7.90 10.40
C LEU A 71 -2.56 7.54 11.49
N GLU A 72 -2.46 8.14 12.69
CA GLU A 72 -3.44 7.95 13.77
C GLU A 72 -4.87 8.38 13.44
N LYS A 73 -5.03 9.23 12.42
CA LYS A 73 -6.36 9.69 11.96
C LYS A 73 -6.96 8.77 10.91
N LEU A 74 -6.17 7.84 10.36
CA LEU A 74 -6.65 6.88 9.39
C LEU A 74 -7.51 5.82 10.09
N ASN A 75 -8.58 5.42 9.40
CA ASN A 75 -9.40 4.28 9.78
C ASN A 75 -9.79 3.52 8.51
N THR A 76 -10.38 2.34 8.66
CA THR A 76 -10.72 1.47 7.54
C THR A 76 -11.57 2.16 6.47
N SER A 77 -12.52 3.02 6.87
CA SER A 77 -13.39 3.74 5.92
C SER A 77 -12.60 4.76 5.10
N ILE A 78 -11.70 5.52 5.74
CA ILE A 78 -10.83 6.49 5.05
C ILE A 78 -9.85 5.76 4.12
N VAL A 79 -9.21 4.69 4.59
CA VAL A 79 -8.27 3.92 3.78
C VAL A 79 -8.99 3.30 2.57
N ALA A 80 -10.18 2.75 2.76
CA ALA A 80 -10.98 2.20 1.66
C ALA A 80 -11.36 3.28 0.64
N SER A 81 -11.74 4.50 1.07
CA SER A 81 -12.16 5.56 0.13
C SER A 81 -11.02 6.10 -0.74
N ILE A 82 -9.77 6.06 -0.25
CA ILE A 82 -8.60 6.54 -1.00
C ILE A 82 -7.92 5.44 -1.84
N THR A 83 -8.06 4.18 -1.45
CA THR A 83 -7.35 3.05 -2.08
C THR A 83 -8.25 2.11 -2.90
N GLY A 84 -9.55 2.04 -2.59
CA GLY A 84 -10.49 1.06 -3.17
C GLY A 84 -11.27 1.59 -4.37
N TRP A 85 -10.62 2.27 -5.31
CA TRP A 85 -11.29 2.73 -6.53
C TRP A 85 -11.50 1.54 -7.48
N ASP A 86 -12.65 1.49 -8.17
CA ASP A 86 -13.03 0.36 -9.02
C ASP A 86 -11.94 -0.07 -10.00
N PHE A 87 -11.32 0.88 -10.72
CA PHE A 87 -10.26 0.57 -11.68
C PHE A 87 -9.00 -0.07 -11.06
N ILE A 88 -8.73 0.18 -9.77
CA ILE A 88 -7.63 -0.46 -9.03
C ILE A 88 -7.99 -1.91 -8.75
N LEU A 89 -9.22 -2.13 -8.25
CA LEU A 89 -9.73 -3.45 -7.95
C LEU A 89 -9.75 -4.30 -9.21
N ASP A 90 -10.33 -3.78 -10.30
CA ASP A 90 -10.42 -4.45 -11.60
C ASP A 90 -9.04 -4.88 -12.12
N ALA A 91 -8.05 -3.98 -12.09
CA ALA A 91 -6.70 -4.28 -12.55
C ALA A 91 -5.99 -5.36 -11.70
N LEU A 92 -6.23 -5.36 -10.38
CA LEU A 92 -5.68 -6.37 -9.47
C LEU A 92 -6.36 -7.73 -9.68
N PHE A 93 -7.66 -7.75 -9.99
CA PHE A 93 -8.38 -8.98 -10.34
C PHE A 93 -7.89 -9.55 -11.66
N GLU A 94 -7.84 -8.77 -12.74
CA GLU A 94 -7.43 -9.27 -14.05
C GLU A 94 -6.00 -9.84 -14.06
N SER A 95 -5.05 -9.16 -13.41
CA SER A 95 -3.64 -9.59 -13.39
C SER A 95 -3.37 -10.92 -12.71
N ASN A 96 -4.20 -11.35 -11.76
CA ASN A 96 -3.95 -12.56 -10.97
C ASN A 96 -4.77 -13.77 -11.44
N PHE A 97 -5.66 -13.58 -12.43
CA PHE A 97 -6.45 -14.66 -13.04
C PHE A 97 -6.18 -14.84 -14.54
N SER A 98 -5.18 -14.14 -15.09
CA SER A 98 -4.66 -14.29 -16.46
C SER A 98 -3.45 -15.22 -16.50
#